data_AF-A0A9W4NP72-F1
#
_entry.id   AF-A0A9W4NP72-F1
#
_cell.length_a   1.000
_cell.length_b   1.000
_cell.length_c   1.000
_cell.angle_alpha   90.00
_cell.angle_beta   90.00
_cell.angle_gamma   90.00
#
_symmetry.space_group_name_H-M   'P 1'
#
loop_
_entity.id
_entity.type
_entity.pdbx_description
1 polymer ?
#
loop_
_entity_poly.entity_id
_entity_poly.type
_entity_poly.pdbx_seq_one_letter_code
_entity_poly.pdbx_strand_id
1 'polypeptide(L)'
;MLERLRTTQHFVTLGDIVTLRECREGAREVLACTHCPQNYLSNTQNALILGTLCLCFAECYGSILRNVDAEEQRALQANEQKQLEITTPIVTSSQVSNGSALFQVEMTPPQWKLFMRNTVKAEIFGVNGHRETCFLSFLASMEERQESWHETIPAINCDHTYRYDCTTEDQPLCILTIKEVRKMIDNLGL
;
A
#
# COMPACT_ATOMS: atom_id res chain seq x y z
N MET A 1 -3.40 6.42 12.17
CA MET A 1 -3.20 5.88 10.81
C MET A 1 -3.78 4.47 10.70
N LEU A 2 -3.24 3.47 11.41
CA LEU A 2 -3.79 2.09 11.45
C LEU A 2 -5.26 2.02 11.92
N GLU A 3 -5.68 2.90 12.83
CA GLU A 3 -7.07 2.97 13.31
C GLU A 3 -8.08 3.35 12.20
N ARG A 4 -7.67 4.13 11.20
CA ARG A 4 -8.50 4.46 10.03
C ARG A 4 -8.67 3.25 9.10
N LEU A 5 -7.60 2.44 8.94
CA LEU A 5 -7.66 1.18 8.19
C LEU A 5 -8.51 0.13 8.93
N ARG A 6 -8.49 0.13 10.27
CA ARG A 6 -9.26 -0.80 11.11
C ARG A 6 -10.77 -0.52 11.11
N THR A 7 -11.17 0.74 10.99
CA THR A 7 -12.58 1.17 11.07
C THR A 7 -13.30 1.15 9.73
N THR A 8 -12.57 1.08 8.63
CA THR A 8 -13.14 1.09 7.27
C THR A 8 -13.51 -0.32 6.85
N GLN A 9 -14.77 -0.71 7.01
CA GLN A 9 -15.26 -2.05 6.64
C GLN A 9 -15.58 -2.20 5.14
N HIS A 10 -15.74 -1.09 4.40
CA HIS A 10 -16.14 -1.09 2.98
C HIS A 10 -15.28 -0.11 2.19
N PHE A 11 -14.16 -0.59 1.65
CA PHE A 11 -13.32 0.20 0.76
C PHE A 11 -13.94 0.19 -0.65
N VAL A 12 -14.57 1.29 -1.06
CA VAL A 12 -15.26 1.41 -2.37
C VAL A 12 -14.92 2.75 -3.05
N THR A 13 -14.40 3.71 -2.29
CA THR A 13 -14.33 5.10 -2.70
C THR A 13 -12.91 5.51 -3.10
N LEU A 14 -12.78 6.60 -3.85
CA LEU A 14 -11.49 7.22 -4.10
C LEU A 14 -10.79 7.67 -2.80
N GLY A 15 -11.56 8.02 -1.76
CA GLY A 15 -11.02 8.38 -0.45
C GLY A 15 -10.26 7.24 0.23
N ASP A 16 -10.67 6.00 -0.01
CA ASP A 16 -9.99 4.80 0.49
C ASP A 16 -8.60 4.65 -0.14
N ILE A 17 -8.53 4.84 -1.45
CA ILE A 17 -7.29 4.80 -2.22
C ILE A 17 -6.34 5.93 -1.76
N VAL A 18 -6.87 7.14 -1.54
CA VAL A 18 -6.10 8.27 -0.99
C VAL A 18 -5.58 7.93 0.41
N THR A 19 -6.40 7.31 1.26
CA THR A 19 -5.98 6.92 2.61
C THR A 19 -4.83 5.90 2.56
N LEU A 20 -4.90 4.90 1.67
CA LEU A 20 -3.81 3.94 1.47
C LEU A 20 -2.53 4.63 0.98
N ARG A 21 -2.65 5.60 0.07
CA ARG A 21 -1.53 6.42 -0.41
C ARG A 21 -0.87 7.19 0.73
N GLU A 22 -1.65 7.91 1.54
CA GLU A 22 -1.15 8.65 2.72
C GLU A 22 -0.42 7.71 3.70
N CYS A 23 -0.98 6.53 3.94
CA CYS A 23 -0.36 5.53 4.80
C CYS A 23 0.98 5.04 4.24
N ARG A 24 1.04 4.80 2.93
CA ARG A 24 2.26 4.38 2.23
C ARG A 24 3.34 5.46 2.29
N GLU A 25 2.99 6.73 2.05
CA GLU A 25 3.97 7.81 2.10
C GLU A 25 4.54 7.99 3.52
N GLY A 26 3.72 7.89 4.57
CA GLY A 26 4.22 7.86 5.95
C GLY A 26 5.14 6.67 6.22
N ALA A 27 4.85 5.49 5.66
CA ALA A 27 5.73 4.32 5.77
C ALA A 27 7.04 4.50 4.99
N ARG A 28 7.01 5.21 3.86
CA ARG A 28 8.19 5.55 3.07
C ARG A 28 9.17 6.43 3.84
N GLU A 29 8.68 7.36 4.65
CA GLU A 29 9.53 8.17 5.54
C GLU A 29 10.29 7.30 6.55
N VAL A 30 9.63 6.28 7.12
CA VAL A 30 10.28 5.31 8.02
C VAL A 30 11.33 4.48 7.29
N LEU A 31 11.02 4.07 6.06
CA LEU A 31 11.93 3.28 5.23
C LEU A 31 13.18 4.07 4.83
N ALA A 32 13.01 5.34 4.47
CA ALA A 32 14.06 6.26 4.01
C ALA A 32 14.84 6.93 5.14
N CYS A 33 14.51 6.66 6.40
CA CYS A 33 15.20 7.24 7.54
C CYS A 33 16.69 6.81 7.56
N THR A 34 17.60 7.78 7.46
CA THR A 34 19.05 7.54 7.48
C THR A 34 19.60 7.26 8.88
N HIS A 35 18.81 7.48 9.92
CA HIS A 35 19.19 7.28 11.32
C HIS A 35 18.70 5.94 11.89
N CYS A 36 17.71 5.32 11.24
CA CYS A 36 17.11 4.06 11.67
C CYS A 36 17.32 2.99 10.60
N PRO A 37 17.56 1.73 11.00
CA PRO A 37 17.63 1.22 12.36
C PRO A 37 19.00 1.42 13.02
N GLN A 38 19.01 1.62 14.35
CA GLN A 38 20.25 1.84 15.12
C GLN A 38 20.89 0.56 15.64
N ASN A 39 20.12 -0.52 15.74
CA ASN A 39 20.58 -1.81 16.23
C ASN A 39 19.76 -2.95 15.61
N TYR A 40 20.25 -4.18 15.81
CA TYR A 40 19.64 -5.38 15.27
C TYR A 40 18.14 -5.50 15.59
N LEU A 41 17.76 -5.38 16.87
CA LEU A 41 16.37 -5.51 17.30
C LEU A 41 15.44 -4.48 16.63
N SER A 42 15.88 -3.22 16.57
CA SER A 42 15.13 -2.15 15.91
C SER A 42 15.01 -2.40 14.40
N ASN A 43 16.00 -3.02 13.76
CA ASN A 43 15.89 -3.40 12.35
C ASN A 43 14.81 -4.45 12.16
N THR A 44 14.88 -5.55 12.92
CA THR A 44 13.91 -6.64 12.84
C THR A 44 12.50 -6.15 13.11
N GLN A 45 12.31 -5.30 14.13
CA GLN A 45 11.00 -4.70 14.42
C GLN A 45 10.50 -3.81 13.27
N ASN A 46 11.34 -2.92 12.73
CA ASN A 46 10.96 -2.08 11.59
C ASN A 46 10.57 -2.93 10.38
N ALA A 47 11.36 -3.95 10.07
CA ALA A 47 11.12 -4.85 8.95
C ALA A 47 9.78 -5.59 9.09
N LEU A 48 9.49 -6.13 10.29
CA LEU A 48 8.24 -6.84 10.57
C LEU A 48 7.02 -5.90 10.52
N ILE A 49 7.12 -4.70 11.08
CA ILE A 49 6.02 -3.71 11.08
C ILE A 49 5.73 -3.26 9.65
N LEU A 50 6.76 -2.88 8.88
CA LEU A 50 6.59 -2.45 7.50
C LEU A 50 6.12 -3.59 6.60
N GLY A 51 6.63 -4.80 6.79
CA GLY A 51 6.17 -6.01 6.09
C GLY A 51 4.70 -6.32 6.37
N THR A 52 4.27 -6.23 7.63
CA THR A 52 2.86 -6.39 8.02
C THR A 52 1.99 -5.31 7.38
N LEU A 53 2.46 -4.06 7.36
CA LEU A 53 1.75 -2.97 6.70
C LEU A 53 1.59 -3.22 5.19
N CYS A 54 2.60 -3.80 4.54
CA CYS A 54 2.53 -4.19 3.13
C CYS A 54 1.49 -5.29 2.87
N LEU A 55 1.40 -6.29 3.75
CA LEU A 55 0.34 -7.31 3.68
C LEU A 55 -1.04 -6.66 3.81
N CYS A 56 -1.21 -5.71 4.73
CA CYS A 56 -2.45 -4.95 4.87
C CYS A 56 -2.78 -4.15 3.61
N PHE A 57 -1.80 -3.49 2.99
CA PHE A 57 -2.03 -2.76 1.73
C PHE A 57 -2.47 -3.69 0.61
N ALA A 58 -1.80 -4.83 0.42
CA ALA A 58 -2.19 -5.81 -0.59
C ALA A 58 -3.62 -6.33 -0.37
N GLU A 59 -3.99 -6.66 0.86
CA GLU A 59 -5.35 -7.08 1.19
C GLU A 59 -6.38 -5.97 0.96
N CYS A 60 -6.05 -4.73 1.34
CA CYS A 60 -6.92 -3.58 1.10
C CYS A 60 -7.16 -3.36 -0.40
N TYR A 61 -6.12 -3.44 -1.24
CA TYR A 61 -6.29 -3.35 -2.69
C TYR A 61 -7.18 -4.48 -3.24
N GLY A 62 -6.97 -5.72 -2.79
CA GLY A 62 -7.83 -6.84 -3.17
C GLY A 62 -9.29 -6.65 -2.72
N SER A 63 -9.49 -6.14 -1.51
CA SER A 63 -10.82 -5.80 -0.99
C SER A 63 -11.50 -4.73 -1.82
N ILE A 64 -10.79 -3.65 -2.19
CA ILE A 64 -11.30 -2.60 -3.09
C ILE A 64 -11.75 -3.20 -4.41
N LEU A 65 -10.95 -4.06 -5.04
CA LEU A 65 -11.31 -4.65 -6.33
C LEU A 65 -12.56 -5.53 -6.25
N ARG A 66 -12.67 -6.37 -5.22
CA ARG A 66 -13.87 -7.19 -4.99
C ARG A 66 -15.11 -6.32 -4.76
N ASN A 67 -14.95 -5.23 -4.02
CA ASN A 67 -16.05 -4.30 -3.75
C ASN A 67 -16.46 -3.50 -4.99
N VAL A 68 -15.51 -3.12 -5.84
CA VAL A 68 -15.79 -2.49 -7.14
C VAL A 68 -16.60 -3.43 -8.03
N ASP A 69 -16.25 -4.72 -8.07
CA ASP A 69 -17.00 -5.72 -8.84
C ASP A 69 -18.42 -5.91 -8.28
N ALA A 70 -18.58 -5.99 -6.95
CA ALA A 70 -19.89 -6.09 -6.32
C ALA A 70 -20.76 -4.84 -6.56
N GLU A 71 -20.16 -3.66 -6.50
CA GLU A 71 -20.84 -2.37 -6.68
C GLU A 71 -21.30 -2.16 -8.11
N GLU A 72 -20.52 -2.59 -9.11
CA GLU A 72 -20.96 -2.61 -10.51
C GLU A 72 -22.24 -3.44 -10.67
N GLN A 73 -22.24 -4.67 -10.14
CA GLN A 73 -23.38 -5.58 -10.28
C GLN A 73 -24.63 -5.03 -9.59
N ARG A 74 -24.47 -4.49 -8.38
CA ARG A 74 -25.56 -3.82 -7.65
C ARG A 74 -26.14 -2.64 -8.45
N ALA A 75 -25.28 -1.76 -8.98
CA ALA A 75 -25.72 -0.59 -9.74
C ALA A 75 -26.44 -0.98 -11.05
N LEU A 76 -25.96 -2.03 -11.74
CA LEU A 76 -26.62 -2.58 -12.92
C LEU A 76 -28.02 -3.14 -12.59
N GLN A 77 -28.16 -3.89 -11.50
CA GLN A 77 -29.45 -4.44 -11.06
C GLN A 77 -30.44 -3.34 -10.65
N ALA A 78 -29.94 -2.27 -10.03
CA ALA A 78 -30.74 -1.11 -9.63
C ALA A 78 -31.02 -0.13 -10.78
N ASN A 79 -30.44 -0.35 -11.97
CA ASN A 79 -30.48 0.57 -13.11
C ASN A 79 -30.01 2.00 -12.75
N GLU A 80 -28.98 2.08 -11.90
CA GLU A 80 -28.40 3.32 -11.41
C GLU A 80 -27.17 3.74 -12.23
N GLN A 81 -27.01 5.05 -12.42
CA GLN A 81 -25.76 5.63 -12.90
C GLN A 81 -24.79 5.85 -11.75
N LYS A 82 -23.50 5.86 -12.04
CA LYS A 82 -22.43 6.17 -11.08
C LYS A 82 -21.99 7.61 -11.28
N GLN A 83 -21.74 8.29 -10.17
CA GLN A 83 -21.17 9.64 -10.18
C GLN A 83 -19.74 9.59 -9.63
N LEU A 84 -18.85 10.26 -10.36
CA LEU A 84 -17.49 10.52 -9.92
C LEU A 84 -17.37 11.99 -9.55
N GLU A 85 -16.99 12.25 -8.30
CA GLU A 85 -16.68 13.60 -7.84
C GLU A 85 -15.18 13.84 -7.91
N ILE A 86 -14.78 14.85 -8.66
CA ILE A 86 -13.39 15.31 -8.68
C ILE A 86 -13.31 16.55 -7.80
N THR A 87 -12.60 16.42 -6.67
CA THR A 87 -12.36 17.52 -5.73
C THR A 87 -10.94 18.04 -5.91
N THR A 88 -10.77 19.37 -5.87
CA THR A 88 -9.44 19.94 -5.64
C THR A 88 -9.14 19.93 -4.15
N PRO A 89 -7.92 19.55 -3.75
CA PRO A 89 -7.47 19.83 -2.40
C PRO A 89 -7.38 21.36 -2.23
N ILE A 90 -8.23 21.94 -1.39
CA ILE A 90 -8.05 23.32 -0.93
C ILE A 90 -6.95 23.28 0.13
N VAL A 91 -5.72 23.61 -0.26
CA VAL A 91 -4.61 23.77 0.68
C VAL A 91 -4.78 25.12 1.37
N THR A 92 -5.47 25.14 2.50
CA THR A 92 -5.32 26.23 3.49
C THR A 92 -4.47 25.70 4.63
N SER A 93 -3.41 26.44 4.95
CA SER A 93 -2.48 26.12 6.02
C SER A 93 -3.25 25.78 7.28
N SER A 94 -3.08 24.54 7.77
CA SER A 94 -3.54 23.96 9.04
C SER A 94 -4.80 23.10 9.09
N GLN A 95 -5.69 23.04 8.08
CA GLN A 95 -6.76 22.02 8.04
C GLN A 95 -7.14 21.64 6.60
N VAL A 96 -7.02 20.37 6.24
CA VAL A 96 -7.55 19.84 4.96
C VAL A 96 -9.07 19.74 5.10
N SER A 97 -9.82 20.75 4.67
CA SER A 97 -11.28 20.61 4.50
C SER A 97 -11.57 19.97 3.15
N ASN A 98 -12.52 19.03 3.10
CA ASN A 98 -13.06 18.51 1.83
C ASN A 98 -13.54 19.70 0.98
N GLY A 99 -12.78 20.04 -0.07
CA GLY A 99 -13.13 21.13 -0.98
C GLY A 99 -14.43 20.85 -1.73
N SER A 100 -15.11 21.90 -2.20
CA SER A 100 -16.26 21.75 -3.10
C SER A 100 -15.85 20.97 -4.36
N ALA A 101 -16.72 20.06 -4.81
CA ALA A 101 -16.54 19.31 -6.05
C ALA A 101 -16.37 20.28 -7.23
N LEU A 102 -15.28 20.12 -7.99
CA LEU A 102 -14.95 20.96 -9.14
C LEU A 102 -15.86 20.66 -10.33
N PHE A 103 -16.19 19.38 -10.51
CA PHE A 103 -17.24 18.91 -11.40
C PHE A 103 -17.60 17.45 -11.06
N GLN A 104 -18.84 17.08 -11.38
CA GLN A 104 -19.36 15.72 -11.25
C GLN A 104 -19.46 15.10 -12.64
N VAL A 105 -18.98 13.86 -12.78
CA VAL A 105 -19.10 13.09 -14.02
C VAL A 105 -20.06 11.94 -13.78
N GLU A 106 -21.16 11.93 -14.51
CA GLU A 106 -22.07 10.79 -14.57
C GLU A 106 -21.55 9.77 -15.58
N MET A 107 -21.52 8.49 -15.19
CA MET A 107 -21.03 7.41 -16.02
C MET A 107 -21.75 6.10 -15.73
N THR A 108 -21.73 5.23 -16.73
CA THR A 108 -22.33 3.89 -16.60
C THR A 108 -21.54 3.04 -15.60
N PRO A 109 -22.19 2.07 -14.91
CA PRO A 109 -21.49 1.19 -13.98
C PRO A 109 -20.24 0.48 -14.56
N PRO A 110 -20.24 -0.02 -15.81
CA PRO A 110 -19.03 -0.63 -16.40
C PRO A 110 -17.89 0.37 -16.61
N GLN A 111 -18.19 1.61 -17.02
CA GLN A 111 -17.19 2.67 -17.15
C GLN A 111 -16.58 3.03 -15.78
N TRP A 112 -17.43 3.14 -14.75
CA TRP A 112 -16.99 3.40 -13.39
C TRP A 112 -16.09 2.30 -12.85
N LYS A 113 -16.44 1.02 -13.06
CA LYS A 113 -15.58 -0.11 -12.69
C LYS A 113 -14.24 -0.03 -13.37
N LEU A 114 -14.22 0.19 -14.69
CA LEU A 114 -12.97 0.30 -15.44
C LEU A 114 -12.09 1.42 -14.88
N PHE A 115 -12.69 2.58 -14.59
CA PHE A 115 -11.98 3.71 -13.98
C PHE A 115 -11.40 3.37 -12.61
N MET A 116 -12.19 2.77 -11.71
CA MET A 116 -11.74 2.41 -10.36
C MET A 116 -10.63 1.35 -10.39
N ARG A 117 -10.76 0.32 -11.24
CA ARG A 117 -9.71 -0.71 -11.41
C ARG A 117 -8.42 -0.12 -11.96
N ASN A 118 -8.51 0.78 -12.94
CA ASN A 118 -7.35 1.50 -13.46
C ASN A 118 -6.69 2.40 -12.41
N THR A 119 -7.48 3.00 -11.51
CA THR A 119 -6.96 3.79 -10.39
C THR A 119 -6.18 2.90 -9.41
N VAL A 120 -6.72 1.74 -9.04
CA VAL A 120 -6.00 0.76 -8.20
C VAL A 120 -4.73 0.26 -8.89
N LYS A 121 -4.80 -0.02 -10.19
CA LYS A 121 -3.64 -0.41 -11.00
C LYS A 121 -2.55 0.67 -11.00
N ALA A 122 -2.94 1.93 -11.17
CA ALA A 122 -2.02 3.07 -11.11
C ALA A 122 -1.34 3.19 -9.74
N GLU A 123 -2.05 2.96 -8.63
CA GLU A 123 -1.44 2.96 -7.30
C GLU A 123 -0.42 1.85 -7.08
N ILE A 124 -0.69 0.67 -7.63
CA ILE A 124 0.16 -0.50 -7.42
C ILE A 124 1.39 -0.45 -8.33
N PHE A 125 1.17 -0.28 -9.63
CA PHE A 125 2.20 -0.39 -10.66
C PHE A 125 2.83 0.96 -11.05
N GLY A 126 2.21 2.06 -10.65
CA GLY A 126 2.61 3.40 -11.05
C GLY A 126 2.08 3.79 -12.42
N VAL A 127 2.18 5.08 -12.72
CA VAL A 127 1.92 5.65 -14.05
C VAL A 127 3.21 6.23 -14.62
N ASN A 128 3.25 6.48 -15.92
CA ASN A 128 4.43 7.08 -16.55
C ASN A 128 4.76 8.42 -15.86
N GLY A 129 6.02 8.57 -15.45
CA GLY A 129 6.52 9.74 -14.71
C GLY A 129 6.25 9.75 -13.20
N HIS A 130 5.53 8.76 -12.65
CA HIS A 130 5.28 8.62 -11.21
C HIS A 130 5.39 7.15 -10.77
N ARG A 131 6.43 6.45 -11.22
CA ARG A 131 6.63 5.02 -10.89
C ARG A 131 7.33 4.85 -9.55
N GLU A 132 8.11 5.83 -9.15
CA GLU A 132 8.89 5.89 -7.91
C GLU A 132 8.03 6.05 -6.65
N THR A 133 6.76 6.45 -6.80
CA THR A 133 5.84 6.64 -5.67
C THR A 133 4.84 5.49 -5.51
N CYS A 134 4.78 4.53 -6.44
CA CYS A 134 3.79 3.44 -6.41
C CYS A 134 4.10 2.38 -5.35
N PHE A 135 3.14 1.50 -5.07
CA PHE A 135 3.32 0.43 -4.08
C PHE A 135 4.43 -0.55 -4.44
N LEU A 136 4.57 -0.94 -5.73
CA LEU A 136 5.65 -1.85 -6.13
C LEU A 136 7.05 -1.24 -5.94
N SER A 137 7.21 0.06 -6.19
CA SER A 137 8.49 0.74 -5.93
C SER A 137 8.82 0.74 -4.43
N PHE A 138 7.83 0.93 -3.58
CA PHE A 138 7.99 0.85 -2.13
C PHE A 138 8.41 -0.55 -1.68
N LEU A 139 7.80 -1.61 -2.22
CA LEU A 139 8.20 -2.99 -1.94
C LEU A 139 9.64 -3.28 -2.39
N ALA A 140 10.02 -2.79 -3.58
CA ALA A 140 11.39 -2.95 -4.07
C ALA A 140 12.41 -2.27 -3.15
N SER A 141 12.14 -1.04 -2.69
CA SER A 141 13.00 -0.35 -1.73
C SER A 141 13.07 -1.05 -0.37
N MET A 142 11.99 -1.72 0.06
CA MET A 142 12.04 -2.54 1.27
C MET A 142 12.95 -3.75 1.10
N GLU A 143 12.81 -4.46 -0.01
CA GLU A 143 13.60 -5.66 -0.33
C GLU A 143 15.08 -5.32 -0.38
N GLU A 144 15.46 -4.29 -1.15
CA GLU A 144 16.83 -3.80 -1.26
C GLU A 144 17.43 -3.45 0.11
N ARG A 145 16.67 -2.72 0.95
CA ARG A 145 17.13 -2.38 2.30
C ARG A 145 17.33 -3.64 3.14
N GLN A 146 16.41 -4.60 3.12
CA GLN A 146 16.53 -5.81 3.93
C GLN A 146 17.70 -6.70 3.46
N GLU A 147 17.88 -6.86 2.15
CA GLU A 147 19.02 -7.59 1.57
C GLU A 147 20.35 -6.97 2.02
N SER A 148 20.51 -5.65 1.89
CA SER A 148 21.70 -4.93 2.34
C SER A 148 21.99 -5.13 3.83
N TRP A 149 20.93 -5.14 4.67
CA TRP A 149 21.06 -5.40 6.10
C TRP A 149 21.49 -6.85 6.43
N HIS A 150 21.09 -7.82 5.62
CA HIS A 150 21.48 -9.22 5.79
C HIS A 150 22.89 -9.54 5.28
N GLU A 151 23.36 -8.84 4.25
CA GLU A 151 24.73 -8.97 3.74
C GLU A 151 25.78 -8.39 4.70
N THR A 152 25.38 -7.43 5.54
CA THR A 152 26.28 -6.68 6.43
C THR A 152 26.23 -7.22 7.87
N ILE A 153 26.93 -8.33 8.20
CA ILE A 153 26.93 -8.94 9.56
C ILE A 153 28.11 -8.44 10.45
N PRO A 154 27.94 -8.18 11.77
CA PRO A 154 26.71 -7.96 12.54
C PRO A 154 26.59 -6.51 13.04
N ALA A 155 25.35 -6.01 13.01
CA ALA A 155 24.96 -4.85 13.80
C ALA A 155 25.33 -5.03 15.27
N ILE A 156 25.77 -3.94 15.91
CA ILE A 156 26.09 -3.87 17.33
C ILE A 156 24.91 -4.48 18.12
N ASN A 157 25.16 -5.56 18.87
CA ASN A 157 24.20 -6.35 19.65
C ASN A 157 23.40 -7.45 18.92
N CYS A 158 23.81 -7.94 17.75
CA CYS A 158 23.29 -9.20 17.23
C CYS A 158 23.85 -10.37 18.07
N ASP A 159 23.01 -11.03 18.87
CA ASP A 159 23.40 -12.20 19.65
C ASP A 159 23.88 -13.32 18.71
N HIS A 160 24.98 -13.98 19.07
CA HIS A 160 25.60 -15.03 18.26
C HIS A 160 24.67 -16.21 18.01
N THR A 161 23.64 -16.39 18.85
CA THR A 161 22.57 -17.39 18.69
C THR A 161 21.70 -17.14 17.45
N TYR A 162 21.50 -15.89 17.04
CA TYR A 162 20.72 -15.54 15.83
C TYR A 162 21.50 -15.78 14.53
N ARG A 163 22.83 -15.98 14.65
CA ARG A 163 23.71 -16.22 13.50
C ARG A 163 23.33 -17.51 12.76
N TYR A 164 22.71 -18.48 13.43
CA TYR A 164 22.33 -19.76 12.83
C TYR A 164 21.12 -19.66 11.90
N ASP A 165 20.13 -18.81 12.19
CA ASP A 165 18.89 -18.70 11.41
C ASP A 165 19.07 -17.97 10.06
N CYS A 166 20.15 -17.19 9.88
CA CYS A 166 20.48 -16.53 8.60
C CYS A 166 21.54 -17.30 7.78
N THR A 167 22.04 -18.43 8.29
CA THR A 167 23.10 -19.24 7.65
C THR A 167 22.61 -20.58 7.12
N THR A 168 21.39 -20.98 7.46
CA THR A 168 20.71 -22.10 6.81
C THR A 168 20.19 -21.65 5.45
N GLU A 169 19.93 -22.58 4.53
CA GLU A 169 19.40 -22.31 3.18
C GLU A 169 18.02 -21.60 3.15
N ASP A 170 17.48 -21.26 4.34
CA ASP A 170 16.21 -20.59 4.54
C ASP A 170 16.35 -19.07 4.46
N GLN A 171 15.48 -18.43 3.69
CA GLN A 171 15.47 -16.98 3.57
C GLN A 171 14.94 -16.31 4.84
N PRO A 172 15.44 -15.11 5.22
CA PRO A 172 14.95 -14.38 6.37
C PRO A 172 13.44 -14.06 6.27
N LEU A 173 12.73 -14.13 7.39
CA LEU A 173 11.28 -13.92 7.45
C LEU A 173 10.84 -12.57 6.86
N CYS A 174 11.62 -11.49 7.04
CA CYS A 174 11.30 -10.19 6.45
C CYS A 174 11.30 -10.23 4.91
N ILE A 175 12.24 -10.95 4.30
CA ILE A 175 12.31 -11.17 2.84
C ILE A 175 11.14 -12.05 2.39
N LEU A 176 10.87 -13.15 3.10
CA LEU A 176 9.73 -14.02 2.80
C LEU A 176 8.40 -13.27 2.85
N THR A 177 8.23 -12.36 3.81
CA THR A 177 7.04 -11.52 3.93
C THR A 177 6.87 -10.64 2.69
N ILE A 178 7.94 -9.99 2.20
CA ILE A 178 7.89 -9.15 0.99
C ILE A 178 7.51 -9.99 -0.23
N LYS A 179 8.05 -11.20 -0.35
CA LYS A 179 7.70 -12.14 -1.43
C LYS A 179 6.23 -12.56 -1.40
N GLU A 180 5.69 -12.82 -0.21
CA GLU A 180 4.27 -13.15 -0.06
C GLU A 180 3.39 -11.97 -0.47
N VAL A 181 3.77 -10.72 -0.11
CA VAL A 181 3.05 -9.53 -0.58
C VAL A 181 3.06 -9.43 -2.11
N ARG A 182 4.20 -9.65 -2.77
CA ARG A 182 4.29 -9.65 -4.24
C ARG A 182 3.33 -10.68 -4.85
N LYS A 183 3.32 -11.89 -4.30
CA LYS A 183 2.40 -12.95 -4.73
C LYS A 183 0.94 -12.57 -4.52
N MET A 184 0.59 -11.90 -3.42
CA MET A 184 -0.78 -11.37 -3.22
C MET A 184 -1.14 -10.37 -4.32
N ILE A 185 -0.23 -9.46 -4.66
CA ILE A 185 -0.43 -8.47 -5.74
C ILE A 185 -0.61 -9.13 -7.11
N ASP A 186 0.22 -10.13 -7.44
CA ASP A 186 0.14 -10.86 -8.71
C ASP A 186 -1.21 -11.60 -8.87
N ASN A 187 -1.82 -11.98 -7.74
CA ASN A 187 -3.12 -12.65 -7.71
C ASN A 187 -4.34 -11.70 -7.72
N LEU A 188 -4.14 -10.38 -7.80
CA LEU A 188 -5.25 -9.41 -7.80
C LEU A 188 -6.05 -9.34 -9.12
N GLY A 189 -5.57 -9.98 -10.19
CA GLY A 189 -6.25 -10.02 -11.49
C GLY A 189 -6.39 -8.63 -12.15
N LEU A 190 -5.36 -7.80 -12.03
CA LEU A 190 -5.29 -6.39 -12.49
C LEU A 190 -4.75 -6.20 -13.92
#